data_AF-A0A7V7FQP5-F1
#
_entry.id   AF-A0A7V7FQP5-F1
#
_cell.length_a   1.000
_cell.length_b   1.000
_cell.length_c   1.000
_cell.angle_alpha   90.00
_cell.angle_beta   90.00
_cell.angle_gamma   90.00
#
_symmetry.space_group_name_H-M   'P 1'
#
loop_
_entity.id
_entity.type
_entity.pdbx_description
1 polymer ?
#
loop_
_entity_poly.entity_id
_entity_poly.type
_entity_poly.pdbx_seq_one_letter_code
_entity_poly.pdbx_strand_id
1 'polypeptide(L)'
;MPEYSIRQPVVAPQGEARDFKDVCCDLARRMGFALGFGSAEEFVKQSCKLTPDVKKKAGGFRGMKKKGVWRDPDAKPAYYSYKKAVAAEALREDGVILDEATGVYWNWKAAGAASENEARSKGYRKIPGAYKGYVGQTIGNAVHEGFRPDRINKSGYFELYSAILKEKGLPPLPSYGAIPEHRDMKADEMILTTFRVNVQTLSRTQNCRWLDEINVGNPGWINPETAAARGIADGDRIKISSRLGEIEATAKVTENVVPGVIAISSHGGRWEYGRYASGRKAPYGIDRDSPNEGLKWWAHGGVHANWIIDNVSEPISGQQRWMDTVVSVRKA
;
A
#
# COMPACT_ATOMS: atom_id res chain seq x y z
N MET A 1 2.12 -16.22 10.84
CA MET A 1 1.44 -16.43 12.13
C MET A 1 0.83 -15.11 12.55
N PRO A 2 -0.42 -15.07 13.03
CA PRO A 2 -1.05 -13.82 13.45
C PRO A 2 -0.41 -13.31 14.75
N GLU A 3 -0.20 -11.99 14.81
CA GLU A 3 0.15 -11.26 16.02
C GLU A 3 -1.00 -10.29 16.35
N TYR A 4 -1.42 -10.27 17.61
CA TYR A 4 -2.48 -9.41 18.10
C TYR A 4 -1.88 -8.40 19.07
N SER A 5 -2.14 -7.11 18.85
CA SER A 5 -1.71 -6.05 19.75
C SER A 5 -2.88 -5.15 20.15
N ILE A 6 -2.84 -4.64 21.38
CA ILE A 6 -3.74 -3.58 21.84
C ILE A 6 -2.95 -2.32 22.13
N ARG A 7 -3.39 -1.20 21.54
CA ARG A 7 -2.78 0.11 21.81
C ARG A 7 -3.45 0.71 23.04
N GLN A 8 -2.65 1.01 24.05
CA GLN A 8 -3.09 1.67 25.28
C GLN A 8 -2.45 3.06 25.36
N PRO A 9 -3.17 4.08 25.83
CA PRO A 9 -2.61 5.41 25.99
C PRO A 9 -1.50 5.37 27.04
N VAL A 10 -0.29 5.81 26.67
CA VAL A 10 0.86 5.92 27.58
C VAL A 10 0.91 7.32 28.22
N VAL A 11 0.41 8.32 27.51
CA VAL A 11 0.30 9.72 27.97
C VAL A 11 -1.10 10.24 27.67
N ALA A 12 -1.53 11.25 28.44
CA ALA A 12 -2.76 11.96 28.14
C ALA A 12 -2.61 12.74 26.82
N PRO A 13 -3.71 12.92 26.05
CA PRO A 13 -3.71 13.83 24.91
C PRO A 13 -3.22 15.23 25.30
N GLN A 14 -2.49 15.87 24.39
CA GLN A 14 -1.94 17.21 24.60
C GLN A 14 -2.98 18.29 24.27
N GLY A 15 -3.05 19.33 25.11
CA GLY A 15 -3.98 20.44 24.91
C GLY A 15 -5.44 19.96 24.86
N GLU A 16 -6.19 20.40 23.85
CA GLU A 16 -7.58 20.01 23.61
C GLU A 16 -7.70 18.81 22.64
N ALA A 17 -6.59 18.18 22.27
CA ALA A 17 -6.63 17.02 21.38
C ALA A 17 -7.43 15.87 22.03
N ARG A 18 -8.18 15.14 21.20
CA ARG A 18 -8.96 13.97 21.61
C ARG A 18 -8.62 12.78 20.71
N ASP A 19 -8.74 11.57 21.22
CA ASP A 19 -8.67 10.37 20.39
C ASP A 19 -9.81 10.42 19.35
N PHE A 20 -9.46 10.25 18.07
CA PHE A 20 -10.40 10.34 16.96
C PHE A 20 -11.60 9.37 17.10
N LYS A 21 -11.39 8.17 17.66
CA LYS A 21 -12.47 7.20 17.87
C LYS A 21 -13.51 7.72 18.86
N ASP A 22 -13.08 8.40 19.92
CA ASP A 22 -13.99 9.00 20.90
C ASP A 22 -14.74 10.19 20.30
N VAL A 23 -14.09 10.96 19.42
CA VAL A 23 -14.74 12.01 18.63
C VAL A 23 -15.81 11.42 17.72
N CYS A 24 -15.54 10.31 17.02
CA CYS A 24 -16.54 9.63 16.20
C CYS A 24 -17.75 9.15 17.02
N CYS A 25 -17.53 8.59 18.21
CA CYS A 25 -18.62 8.16 19.09
C CYS A 25 -19.48 9.34 19.57
N ASP A 26 -18.84 10.46 19.90
CA ASP A 26 -19.53 11.70 20.30
C ASP A 26 -20.36 12.28 19.15
N LEU A 27 -19.78 12.38 17.95
CA LEU A 27 -20.48 12.84 16.75
C LEU A 27 -21.68 11.95 16.42
N ALA A 28 -21.52 10.63 16.43
CA ALA A 28 -22.61 9.70 16.17
C ALA A 28 -23.77 9.90 17.15
N ARG A 29 -23.47 10.07 18.44
CA ARG A 29 -24.49 10.37 19.46
C ARG A 29 -25.23 11.67 19.16
N ARG A 30 -24.50 12.74 18.82
CA ARG A 30 -25.09 14.07 18.50
C ARG A 30 -25.95 14.03 17.24
N MET A 31 -25.60 13.17 16.29
CA MET A 31 -26.35 12.98 15.04
C MET A 31 -27.49 11.95 15.17
N GLY A 32 -27.68 11.33 16.34
CA GLY A 32 -28.67 10.26 16.52
C GLY A 32 -28.34 8.94 15.82
N PHE A 33 -27.08 8.73 15.42
CA PHE A 33 -26.63 7.51 14.76
C PHE A 33 -26.25 6.42 15.77
N ALA A 34 -26.98 5.30 15.77
CA ALA A 34 -26.76 4.20 16.69
C ALA A 34 -25.58 3.32 16.24
N LEU A 35 -24.42 3.43 16.92
CA LEU A 35 -23.23 2.64 16.63
C LEU A 35 -23.24 1.22 17.23
N GLY A 36 -24.10 0.95 18.23
CA GLY A 36 -24.11 -0.33 18.97
C GLY A 36 -23.02 -0.45 20.06
N PHE A 37 -22.32 0.64 20.34
CA PHE A 37 -21.37 0.79 21.45
C PHE A 37 -21.29 2.27 21.85
N GLY A 38 -20.99 2.55 23.12
CA GLY A 38 -20.98 3.91 23.67
C GLY A 38 -19.61 4.61 23.68
N SER A 39 -18.52 3.87 23.45
CA SER A 39 -17.14 4.37 23.52
C SER A 39 -16.15 3.56 22.66
N ALA A 40 -14.97 4.12 22.41
CA ALA A 40 -13.88 3.41 21.75
C ALA A 40 -13.42 2.17 22.54
N GLU A 41 -13.40 2.24 23.88
CA GLU A 41 -13.05 1.10 24.72
C GLU A 41 -14.07 -0.04 24.59
N GLU A 42 -15.36 0.28 24.58
CA GLU A 42 -16.41 -0.71 24.41
C GLU A 42 -16.31 -1.39 23.04
N PHE A 43 -16.07 -0.62 21.98
CA PHE A 43 -15.82 -1.16 20.64
C PHE A 43 -14.66 -2.17 20.65
N VAL A 44 -13.50 -1.80 21.21
CA VAL A 44 -12.33 -2.70 21.28
C VAL A 44 -12.62 -3.94 22.12
N LYS A 45 -13.37 -3.81 23.23
CA LYS A 45 -13.80 -4.93 24.06
C LYS A 45 -14.70 -5.89 23.27
N GLN A 46 -15.61 -5.38 22.44
CA GLN A 46 -16.43 -6.20 21.55
C GLN A 46 -15.56 -6.87 20.47
N SER A 47 -14.62 -6.16 19.83
CA SER A 47 -13.69 -6.75 18.86
C SER A 47 -12.86 -7.90 19.45
N CYS A 48 -12.40 -7.77 20.70
CA CYS A 48 -11.69 -8.85 21.40
C CYS A 48 -12.56 -10.11 21.61
N LYS A 49 -13.89 -9.96 21.78
CA LYS A 49 -14.82 -11.09 21.88
C LYS A 49 -15.06 -11.77 20.52
N LEU A 50 -15.01 -11.00 19.43
CA LEU A 50 -15.20 -11.50 18.07
C LEU A 50 -13.94 -12.11 17.47
N THR A 51 -12.79 -11.92 18.09
CA THR A 51 -11.51 -12.47 17.64
C THR A 51 -11.23 -13.80 18.36
N PRO A 52 -11.35 -14.98 17.70
CA PRO A 52 -11.35 -16.27 18.38
C PRO A 52 -10.08 -16.54 19.21
N ASP A 53 -8.89 -16.29 18.64
CA ASP A 53 -7.64 -16.50 19.35
C ASP A 53 -7.47 -15.54 20.54
N VAL A 54 -7.88 -14.28 20.39
CA VAL A 54 -7.86 -13.31 21.50
C VAL A 54 -8.82 -13.74 22.60
N LYS A 55 -10.06 -14.12 22.25
CA LYS A 55 -11.08 -14.57 23.21
C LYS A 55 -10.66 -15.84 23.95
N LYS A 56 -10.18 -16.85 23.22
CA LYS A 56 -9.95 -18.20 23.76
C LYS A 56 -8.56 -18.38 24.36
N LYS A 57 -7.52 -17.76 23.77
CA LYS A 57 -6.12 -18.01 24.11
C LYS A 57 -5.42 -16.80 24.72
N ALA A 58 -5.75 -15.59 24.27
CA ALA A 58 -5.11 -14.38 24.79
C ALA A 58 -5.72 -13.85 26.11
N GLY A 59 -6.85 -14.41 26.57
CA GLY A 59 -7.55 -13.97 27.80
C GLY A 59 -8.51 -12.80 27.57
N GLY A 60 -8.97 -12.61 26.33
CA GLY A 60 -9.89 -11.55 25.92
C GLY A 60 -9.33 -10.15 26.17
N PHE A 61 -10.22 -9.17 26.28
CA PHE A 61 -9.85 -7.76 26.47
C PHE A 61 -8.95 -7.53 27.70
N ARG A 62 -9.27 -8.13 28.86
CA ARG A 62 -8.46 -8.01 30.09
C ARG A 62 -7.08 -8.62 29.90
N GLY A 63 -7.00 -9.80 29.28
CA GLY A 63 -5.72 -10.45 28.96
C GLY A 63 -4.87 -9.61 28.02
N MET A 64 -5.48 -9.03 26.98
CA MET A 64 -4.79 -8.13 26.06
C MET A 64 -4.29 -6.87 26.75
N LYS A 65 -5.08 -6.20 27.61
CA LYS A 65 -4.61 -5.03 28.38
C LYS A 65 -3.38 -5.35 29.24
N LYS A 66 -3.33 -6.55 29.83
CA LYS A 66 -2.19 -6.99 30.65
C LYS A 66 -0.94 -7.31 29.82
N LYS A 67 -1.12 -7.98 28.67
CA LYS A 67 -0.01 -8.45 27.82
C LYS A 67 0.52 -7.39 26.86
N GLY A 68 -0.33 -6.47 26.40
CA GLY A 68 -0.05 -5.51 25.34
C GLY A 68 -0.03 -6.16 23.94
N VAL A 69 0.83 -7.17 23.76
CA VAL A 69 0.96 -7.94 22.53
C VAL A 69 0.85 -9.43 22.86
N TRP A 70 0.16 -10.20 22.01
CA TRP A 70 0.04 -11.63 22.13
C TRP A 70 0.12 -12.30 20.77
N ARG A 71 0.89 -13.38 20.70
CA ARG A 71 0.95 -14.30 19.57
C ARG A 71 0.73 -15.72 20.10
N ASP A 72 0.17 -16.58 19.25
CA ASP A 72 0.05 -17.99 19.57
C ASP A 72 1.45 -18.64 19.53
N PRO A 73 1.98 -19.18 20.65
CA PRO A 73 3.31 -19.79 20.68
C PRO A 73 3.39 -21.06 19.83
N ASP A 74 2.26 -21.72 19.59
CA ASP A 74 2.20 -22.99 18.85
C ASP A 74 1.90 -22.78 17.36
N ALA A 75 1.58 -21.54 16.96
CA ALA A 75 1.31 -21.27 15.56
C ALA A 75 2.56 -21.53 14.71
N LYS A 76 2.36 -22.17 13.56
CA LYS A 76 3.43 -22.46 12.60
C LYS A 76 3.13 -21.73 11.28
N PRO A 77 4.16 -21.29 10.54
CA PRO A 77 3.96 -20.80 9.18
C PRO A 77 3.37 -21.91 8.29
N ALA A 78 2.38 -21.54 7.47
CA ALA A 78 1.77 -22.45 6.51
C ALA A 78 2.56 -22.44 5.19
N TYR A 79 3.73 -23.08 5.18
CA TYR A 79 4.50 -23.26 3.95
C TYR A 79 3.86 -24.31 3.04
N TYR A 80 3.99 -24.11 1.73
CA TYR A 80 3.55 -25.07 0.72
C TYR A 80 2.08 -25.53 0.84
N SER A 81 1.20 -24.69 1.39
CA SER A 81 -0.23 -25.01 1.52
C SER A 81 -0.85 -25.42 0.18
N TYR A 82 -0.41 -24.80 -0.92
CA TYR A 82 -0.83 -25.14 -2.28
C TYR A 82 -0.47 -26.56 -2.73
N LYS A 83 0.53 -27.21 -2.11
CA LYS A 83 0.92 -28.61 -2.38
C LYS A 83 0.14 -29.63 -1.56
N LYS A 84 -0.75 -29.19 -0.66
CA LYS A 84 -1.53 -30.13 0.13
C LYS A 84 -2.52 -30.85 -0.77
N ALA A 85 -2.46 -32.18 -0.79
CA ALA A 85 -3.41 -33.00 -1.53
C ALA A 85 -4.82 -32.84 -0.94
N VAL A 86 -5.82 -32.77 -1.81
CA VAL A 86 -7.22 -32.82 -1.44
C VAL A 86 -7.63 -34.28 -1.29
N ALA A 87 -8.29 -34.60 -0.18
CA ALA A 87 -8.74 -35.96 0.10
C ALA A 87 -9.80 -36.41 -0.93
N ALA A 88 -9.79 -37.70 -1.30
CA ALA A 88 -10.72 -38.24 -2.29
C ALA A 88 -12.19 -38.11 -1.85
N GLU A 89 -12.44 -38.11 -0.55
CA GLU A 89 -13.75 -37.92 0.06
C GLU A 89 -14.30 -36.52 -0.25
N ALA A 90 -13.45 -35.48 -0.14
CA ALA A 90 -13.84 -34.10 -0.43
C ALA A 90 -14.18 -33.89 -1.92
N LEU A 91 -13.60 -34.68 -2.82
CA LEU A 91 -13.92 -34.64 -4.25
C LEU A 91 -15.25 -35.32 -4.58
N ARG A 92 -15.79 -36.14 -3.67
CA ARG A 92 -17.06 -36.88 -3.81
C ARG A 92 -18.19 -36.27 -2.99
N GLU A 93 -17.93 -35.15 -2.31
CA GLU A 93 -18.96 -34.43 -1.56
C GLU A 93 -20.09 -33.97 -2.47
N ASP A 94 -21.31 -33.93 -1.92
CA ASP A 94 -22.49 -33.50 -2.64
C ASP A 94 -22.32 -32.08 -3.22
N GLY A 95 -22.57 -31.96 -4.53
CA GLY A 95 -22.41 -30.72 -5.29
C GLY A 95 -20.98 -30.46 -5.80
N VAL A 96 -19.99 -31.31 -5.49
CA VAL A 96 -18.63 -31.17 -6.04
C VAL A 96 -18.56 -31.76 -7.45
N ILE A 97 -18.08 -30.97 -8.40
CA ILE A 97 -17.88 -31.35 -9.80
C ILE A 97 -16.50 -30.92 -10.30
N LEU A 98 -15.97 -31.64 -11.29
CA LEU A 98 -14.79 -31.26 -12.05
C LEU A 98 -15.19 -30.41 -13.26
N ASP A 99 -14.56 -29.25 -13.40
CA ASP A 99 -14.53 -28.51 -14.65
C ASP A 99 -13.32 -28.94 -15.49
N GLU A 100 -13.54 -29.86 -16.43
CA GLU A 100 -12.49 -30.46 -17.27
C GLU A 100 -11.64 -29.41 -18.02
N ALA A 101 -12.25 -28.29 -18.42
CA ALA A 101 -11.56 -27.23 -19.15
C ALA A 101 -10.48 -26.54 -18.29
N THR A 102 -10.63 -26.56 -16.97
CA THR A 102 -9.70 -25.89 -16.04
C THR A 102 -8.97 -26.86 -15.12
N GLY A 103 -9.45 -28.09 -14.98
CA GLY A 103 -8.99 -29.05 -13.99
C GLY A 103 -9.42 -28.71 -12.56
N VAL A 104 -10.33 -27.75 -12.37
CA VAL A 104 -10.79 -27.31 -11.05
C VAL A 104 -11.91 -28.20 -10.55
N TYR A 105 -11.74 -28.74 -9.34
CA TYR A 105 -12.85 -29.26 -8.55
C TYR A 105 -13.48 -28.13 -7.74
N TRP A 106 -14.80 -28.02 -7.83
CA TRP A 106 -15.55 -26.99 -7.11
C TRP A 106 -16.96 -27.46 -6.76
N ASN A 107 -17.49 -26.95 -5.66
CA ASN A 107 -18.83 -27.20 -5.19
C ASN A 107 -19.80 -26.15 -5.76
N TRP A 108 -20.66 -26.56 -6.69
CA TRP A 108 -21.59 -25.64 -7.36
C TRP A 108 -22.71 -25.15 -6.45
N LYS A 109 -23.10 -25.95 -5.44
CA LYS A 109 -24.09 -25.56 -4.43
C LYS A 109 -23.53 -24.47 -3.52
N ALA A 110 -22.30 -24.65 -3.03
CA ALA A 110 -21.61 -23.66 -2.19
C ALA A 110 -21.31 -22.36 -2.96
N ALA A 111 -21.12 -22.45 -4.28
CA ALA A 111 -20.98 -21.30 -5.16
C ALA A 111 -22.31 -20.57 -5.45
N GLY A 112 -23.46 -21.20 -5.20
CA GLY A 112 -24.78 -20.65 -5.47
C GLY A 112 -25.23 -20.75 -6.92
N ALA A 113 -24.74 -21.73 -7.69
CA ALA A 113 -25.28 -22.02 -9.03
C ALA A 113 -26.71 -22.60 -8.93
N ALA A 114 -27.57 -22.35 -9.92
CA ALA A 114 -28.98 -22.72 -9.81
C ALA A 114 -29.23 -24.23 -9.97
N SER A 115 -28.38 -24.90 -10.76
CA SER A 115 -28.44 -26.37 -10.94
C SER A 115 -27.09 -26.92 -11.39
N GLU A 116 -26.93 -28.24 -11.25
CA GLU A 116 -25.75 -28.94 -11.78
C GLU A 116 -25.63 -28.83 -13.31
N ASN A 117 -26.75 -28.89 -14.04
CA ASN A 117 -26.75 -28.74 -15.50
C ASN A 117 -26.23 -27.36 -15.93
N GLU A 118 -26.62 -26.30 -15.22
CA GLU A 118 -26.07 -24.96 -15.45
C GLU A 118 -24.57 -24.93 -15.13
N ALA A 119 -24.17 -25.48 -13.98
CA ALA A 119 -22.79 -25.49 -13.54
C ALA A 119 -21.87 -26.20 -14.55
N ARG A 120 -22.30 -27.36 -15.08
CA ARG A 120 -21.56 -28.12 -16.09
C ARG A 120 -21.52 -27.42 -17.45
N SER A 121 -22.61 -26.79 -17.88
CA SER A 121 -22.67 -26.13 -19.20
C SER A 121 -21.90 -24.81 -19.24
N LYS A 122 -21.96 -24.01 -18.17
CA LYS A 122 -21.23 -22.73 -18.07
C LYS A 122 -19.77 -22.91 -17.65
N GLY A 123 -19.47 -23.93 -16.85
CA GLY A 123 -18.14 -24.19 -16.30
C GLY A 123 -17.75 -23.23 -15.18
N TYR A 124 -16.64 -23.54 -14.51
CA TYR A 124 -16.21 -22.85 -13.29
C TYR A 124 -15.95 -21.35 -13.50
N ARG A 125 -15.34 -20.99 -14.64
CA ARG A 125 -14.92 -19.60 -14.91
C ARG A 125 -16.07 -18.63 -15.11
N LYS A 126 -17.21 -19.11 -15.61
CA LYS A 126 -18.34 -18.26 -16.04
C LYS A 126 -19.45 -18.14 -15.00
N ILE A 127 -19.36 -18.89 -13.90
CA ILE A 127 -20.32 -18.82 -12.80
C ILE A 127 -19.88 -17.71 -11.82
N PRO A 128 -20.69 -16.65 -11.62
CA PRO A 128 -20.41 -15.63 -10.62
C PRO A 128 -20.31 -16.26 -9.23
N GLY A 129 -19.22 -15.98 -8.51
CA GLY A 129 -19.05 -16.53 -7.16
C GLY A 129 -18.49 -17.95 -7.09
N ALA A 130 -18.19 -18.61 -8.22
CA ALA A 130 -17.68 -19.99 -8.25
C ALA A 130 -16.50 -20.26 -7.30
N TYR A 131 -15.61 -19.28 -7.15
CA TYR A 131 -14.46 -19.33 -6.23
C TYR A 131 -14.81 -19.61 -4.77
N LYS A 132 -16.03 -19.27 -4.32
CA LYS A 132 -16.52 -19.59 -2.97
C LYS A 132 -16.68 -21.09 -2.76
N GLY A 133 -16.96 -21.83 -3.83
CA GLY A 133 -17.08 -23.28 -3.84
C GLY A 133 -15.78 -23.99 -4.23
N TYR A 134 -14.65 -23.30 -4.39
CA TYR A 134 -13.42 -23.96 -4.82
C TYR A 134 -12.96 -25.06 -3.85
N VAL A 135 -12.71 -26.26 -4.39
CA VAL A 135 -12.26 -27.44 -3.64
C VAL A 135 -10.78 -27.72 -3.88
N GLY A 136 -10.35 -27.75 -5.14
CA GLY A 136 -8.96 -28.03 -5.50
C GLY A 136 -8.67 -27.93 -6.99
N GLN A 137 -7.40 -28.04 -7.34
CA GLN A 137 -6.89 -27.98 -8.71
C GLN A 137 -6.16 -29.27 -9.03
N THR A 138 -6.51 -29.87 -10.15
CA THR A 138 -5.79 -31.02 -10.72
C THR A 138 -4.42 -30.56 -11.18
N ILE A 139 -3.36 -31.22 -10.69
CA ILE A 139 -1.96 -30.98 -11.06
C ILE A 139 -1.31 -32.35 -11.25
N GLY A 140 -1.01 -32.70 -12.50
CA GLY A 140 -0.61 -34.06 -12.85
C GLY A 140 -1.74 -35.05 -12.53
N ASN A 141 -1.43 -36.09 -11.76
CA ASN A 141 -2.37 -37.17 -11.44
C ASN A 141 -3.10 -36.98 -10.09
N ALA A 142 -2.98 -35.81 -9.45
CA ALA A 142 -3.56 -35.56 -8.13
C ALA A 142 -4.21 -34.18 -8.03
N VAL A 143 -5.19 -34.06 -7.14
CA VAL A 143 -5.85 -32.80 -6.82
C VAL A 143 -5.20 -32.19 -5.60
N HIS A 144 -4.78 -30.93 -5.72
CA HIS A 144 -4.14 -30.17 -4.65
C HIS A 144 -4.98 -28.96 -4.28
N GLU A 145 -4.78 -28.41 -3.08
CA GLU A 145 -5.41 -27.15 -2.71
C GLU A 145 -5.04 -26.02 -3.67
N GLY A 146 -3.83 -26.06 -4.26
CA GLY A 146 -3.38 -25.07 -5.23
C GLY A 146 -3.35 -23.66 -4.66
N PHE A 147 -3.27 -22.67 -5.54
CA PHE A 147 -3.41 -21.26 -5.21
C PHE A 147 -4.90 -20.92 -5.21
N ARG A 148 -5.52 -20.98 -4.03
CA ARG A 148 -6.98 -20.78 -3.91
C ARG A 148 -7.43 -19.49 -4.65
N PRO A 149 -8.32 -19.61 -5.65
CA PRO A 149 -8.79 -18.47 -6.43
C PRO A 149 -9.65 -17.51 -5.60
N ASP A 150 -9.71 -16.26 -6.04
CA ASP A 150 -10.56 -15.22 -5.48
C ASP A 150 -11.64 -14.77 -6.48
N ARG A 151 -12.17 -13.57 -6.28
CA ARG A 151 -13.18 -13.02 -7.19
C ARG A 151 -12.64 -12.83 -8.60
N ILE A 152 -11.34 -12.58 -8.77
CA ILE A 152 -10.70 -12.27 -10.05
C ILE A 152 -10.15 -13.56 -10.67
N ASN A 153 -9.23 -14.26 -10.00
CA ASN A 153 -8.63 -15.49 -10.55
C ASN A 153 -9.64 -16.65 -10.54
N LYS A 154 -9.63 -17.48 -11.59
CA LYS A 154 -10.52 -18.63 -11.78
C LYS A 154 -9.77 -19.93 -12.03
N SER A 155 -8.54 -20.07 -11.53
CA SER A 155 -7.84 -21.35 -11.45
C SER A 155 -7.14 -21.51 -10.10
N GLY A 156 -6.74 -22.73 -9.77
CA GLY A 156 -5.87 -23.01 -8.64
C GLY A 156 -4.38 -23.03 -8.98
N TYR A 157 -3.99 -22.55 -10.17
CA TYR A 157 -2.60 -22.49 -10.59
C TYR A 157 -1.92 -21.19 -10.15
N PHE A 158 -0.59 -21.21 -10.13
CA PHE A 158 0.20 -19.98 -10.25
C PHE A 158 0.20 -19.57 -11.72
N GLU A 159 -0.65 -18.63 -12.10
CA GLU A 159 -0.86 -18.27 -13.51
C GLU A 159 0.33 -17.46 -14.06
N LEU A 160 1.18 -18.10 -14.87
CA LEU A 160 2.07 -17.38 -15.80
C LEU A 160 1.30 -16.89 -17.04
N TYR A 161 0.33 -17.69 -17.50
CA TYR A 161 -0.60 -17.33 -18.56
C TYR A 161 -1.97 -17.02 -17.95
N SER A 162 -2.44 -15.78 -18.10
CA SER A 162 -3.75 -15.36 -17.63
C SER A 162 -4.81 -15.45 -18.74
N ALA A 163 -5.74 -16.38 -18.58
CA ALA A 163 -6.88 -16.50 -19.49
C ALA A 163 -7.78 -15.26 -19.45
N ILE A 164 -7.89 -14.61 -18.29
CA ILE A 164 -8.69 -13.39 -18.09
C ILE A 164 -8.11 -12.23 -18.91
N LEU A 165 -6.79 -12.08 -18.93
CA LEU A 165 -6.13 -11.07 -19.76
C LEU A 165 -6.36 -11.37 -21.25
N LYS A 166 -6.23 -12.63 -21.67
CA LYS A 166 -6.50 -13.04 -23.06
C LYS A 166 -7.93 -12.67 -23.50
N GLU A 167 -8.93 -12.98 -22.67
CA GLU A 167 -10.34 -12.68 -22.92
C GLU A 167 -10.61 -11.17 -23.04
N LYS A 168 -9.83 -10.34 -22.34
CA LYS A 168 -9.88 -8.88 -22.43
C LYS A 168 -9.04 -8.28 -23.57
N GLY A 169 -8.43 -9.12 -24.42
CA GLY A 169 -7.55 -8.66 -25.49
C GLY A 169 -6.19 -8.12 -25.01
N LEU A 170 -5.81 -8.41 -23.76
CA LEU A 170 -4.54 -8.01 -23.16
C LEU A 170 -3.48 -9.12 -23.30
N PRO A 171 -2.18 -8.80 -23.21
CA PRO A 171 -1.12 -9.80 -23.20
C PRO A 171 -1.33 -10.80 -22.05
N PRO A 172 -1.49 -12.10 -22.34
CA PRO A 172 -1.78 -13.09 -21.30
C PRO A 172 -0.52 -13.58 -20.58
N LEU A 173 0.67 -13.35 -21.14
CA LEU A 173 1.95 -13.64 -20.52
C LEU A 173 2.62 -12.33 -20.08
N PRO A 174 3.51 -12.36 -19.07
CA PRO A 174 4.42 -11.25 -18.81
C PRO A 174 5.15 -10.86 -20.10
N SER A 175 4.92 -9.63 -20.54
CA SER A 175 5.48 -9.08 -21.77
C SER A 175 5.99 -7.67 -21.52
N TYR A 176 6.95 -7.23 -22.32
CA TYR A 176 7.40 -5.84 -22.30
C TYR A 176 6.29 -4.91 -22.82
N GLY A 177 6.02 -3.84 -22.09
CA GLY A 177 5.16 -2.73 -22.51
C GLY A 177 5.91 -1.42 -22.36
N ALA A 178 6.09 -0.70 -23.47
CA ALA A 178 6.73 0.62 -23.44
C ALA A 178 5.84 1.63 -22.73
N ILE A 179 6.43 2.38 -21.80
CA ILE A 179 5.77 3.48 -21.07
C ILE A 179 5.37 4.57 -22.06
N PRO A 180 4.07 4.92 -22.17
CA PRO A 180 3.58 5.93 -23.10
C PRO A 180 4.40 7.23 -23.19
N GLU A 181 4.70 7.89 -22.07
CA GLU A 181 5.40 9.18 -22.07
C GLU A 181 6.86 9.05 -22.52
N HIS A 182 7.46 7.87 -22.40
CA HIS A 182 8.85 7.66 -22.79
C HIS A 182 9.01 7.45 -24.30
N ARG A 183 7.91 7.23 -25.04
CA ARG A 183 7.95 7.00 -26.50
C ARG A 183 8.34 8.26 -27.27
N ASP A 184 7.86 9.40 -26.80
CA ASP A 184 8.05 10.71 -27.42
C ASP A 184 9.05 11.58 -26.64
N MET A 185 9.75 10.99 -25.67
CA MET A 185 10.74 11.66 -24.84
C MET A 185 11.96 12.08 -25.66
N LYS A 186 12.33 13.35 -25.56
CA LYS A 186 13.49 13.92 -26.27
C LYS A 186 14.79 13.56 -25.55
N ALA A 187 15.90 13.60 -26.29
CA ALA A 187 17.22 13.26 -25.76
C ALA A 187 17.70 14.17 -24.61
N ASP A 188 17.22 15.42 -24.56
CA ASP A 188 17.57 16.40 -23.52
C ASP A 188 16.60 16.40 -22.32
N GLU A 189 15.50 15.63 -22.40
CA GLU A 189 14.56 15.42 -21.31
C GLU A 189 15.08 14.35 -20.34
N MET A 190 14.46 14.27 -19.17
CA MET A 190 14.80 13.35 -18.09
C MET A 190 13.55 12.68 -17.53
N ILE A 191 13.74 11.52 -16.88
CA ILE A 191 12.67 10.86 -16.14
C ILE A 191 12.72 11.34 -14.68
N LEU A 192 11.63 11.94 -14.20
CA LEU A 192 11.42 12.21 -12.79
C LEU A 192 10.92 10.95 -12.09
N THR A 193 11.71 10.47 -11.14
CA THR A 193 11.31 9.39 -10.23
C THR A 193 11.24 9.88 -8.79
N THR A 194 10.41 9.22 -7.98
CA THR A 194 10.37 9.51 -6.55
C THR A 194 10.77 8.32 -5.71
N PHE A 195 11.38 8.60 -4.56
CA PHE A 195 11.81 7.55 -3.65
C PHE A 195 11.43 7.86 -2.20
N ARG A 196 11.59 6.86 -1.33
CA ARG A 196 11.39 7.01 0.10
C ARG A 196 12.72 7.01 0.82
N VAL A 197 12.90 7.94 1.75
CA VAL A 197 14.06 7.91 2.64
C VAL A 197 13.75 6.95 3.79
N ASN A 198 14.77 6.24 4.26
CA ASN A 198 14.65 5.21 5.29
C ASN A 198 14.22 5.74 6.67
N VAL A 199 14.36 7.05 6.92
CA VAL A 199 14.02 7.69 8.20
C VAL A 199 12.62 8.31 8.25
N GLN A 200 11.89 8.36 7.14
CA GLN A 200 10.57 8.98 7.06
C GLN A 200 9.48 7.97 6.69
N THR A 201 8.32 8.06 7.34
CA THR A 201 7.12 7.29 7.01
C THR A 201 6.09 8.20 6.33
N LEU A 202 6.06 8.15 4.99
CA LEU A 202 5.15 8.96 4.17
C LEU A 202 5.14 10.43 4.62
N SER A 203 3.96 11.02 4.74
CA SER A 203 3.71 12.36 5.26
C SER A 203 3.43 12.36 6.76
N ARG A 204 3.95 11.40 7.56
CA ARG A 204 3.59 11.26 8.99
C ARG A 204 4.66 11.65 9.99
N THR A 205 5.91 11.72 9.58
CA THR A 205 7.06 11.81 10.50
C THR A 205 7.94 13.02 10.26
N GLN A 206 7.61 13.86 9.28
CA GLN A 206 8.37 15.09 9.03
C GLN A 206 8.27 16.05 10.23
N ASN A 207 7.17 15.99 11.01
CA ASN A 207 7.06 16.79 12.25
C ASN A 207 7.70 16.11 13.48
N CYS A 208 8.41 14.99 13.29
CA CYS A 208 9.21 14.40 14.36
C CYS A 208 10.60 15.01 14.29
N ARG A 209 10.92 15.91 15.23
CA ARG A 209 12.16 16.70 15.22
C ARG A 209 13.42 15.86 14.95
N TRP A 210 13.60 14.75 15.67
CA TRP A 210 14.79 13.89 15.51
C TRP A 210 14.88 13.23 14.14
N LEU A 211 13.75 12.92 13.50
CA LEU A 211 13.74 12.31 12.16
C LEU A 211 13.95 13.35 11.06
N ASP A 212 13.42 14.56 11.25
CA ASP A 212 13.65 15.69 10.34
C ASP A 212 15.11 16.16 10.39
N GLU A 213 15.77 16.08 11.55
CA GLU A 213 17.20 16.37 11.71
C GLU A 213 18.11 15.46 10.88
N ILE A 214 17.74 14.19 10.69
CA ILE A 214 18.55 13.22 9.93
C ILE A 214 18.40 13.44 8.42
N ASN A 215 17.21 13.83 7.95
CA ASN A 215 16.92 14.05 6.54
C ASN A 215 16.43 15.48 6.30
N VAL A 216 17.38 16.41 6.36
CA VAL A 216 17.15 17.83 6.14
C VAL A 216 16.97 18.13 4.65
N GLY A 217 15.94 18.92 4.33
CA GLY A 217 15.65 19.37 2.97
C GLY A 217 14.94 18.32 2.10
N ASN A 218 14.90 18.58 0.79
CA ASN A 218 14.47 17.59 -0.21
C ASN A 218 15.11 17.94 -1.58
N PRO A 219 16.41 17.65 -1.78
CA PRO A 219 17.11 17.98 -3.01
C PRO A 219 16.72 17.05 -4.17
N GLY A 220 16.92 17.51 -5.40
CA GLY A 220 16.85 16.68 -6.59
C GLY A 220 18.18 15.99 -6.87
N TRP A 221 18.20 14.67 -6.78
CA TRP A 221 19.38 13.86 -7.04
C TRP A 221 19.58 13.71 -8.53
N ILE A 222 20.76 14.10 -9.01
CA ILE A 222 21.14 14.07 -10.43
C ILE A 222 22.48 13.37 -10.58
N ASN A 223 22.62 12.52 -11.60
CA ASN A 223 23.86 11.81 -11.86
C ASN A 223 24.99 12.78 -12.29
N PRO A 224 26.27 12.56 -11.92
CA PRO A 224 27.37 13.45 -12.28
C PRO A 224 27.53 13.67 -13.79
N GLU A 225 27.35 12.65 -14.63
CA GLU A 225 27.41 12.78 -16.10
C GLU A 225 26.28 13.69 -16.61
N THR A 226 25.06 13.45 -16.13
CA THR A 226 23.87 14.22 -16.52
C THR A 226 23.95 15.66 -16.06
N ALA A 227 24.51 15.90 -14.87
CA ALA A 227 24.74 17.22 -14.30
C ALA A 227 25.83 17.99 -15.06
N ALA A 228 26.96 17.34 -15.36
CA ALA A 228 28.06 17.92 -16.13
C ALA A 228 27.61 18.36 -17.53
N ALA A 229 26.84 17.52 -18.23
CA ALA A 229 26.26 17.86 -19.54
C ALA A 229 25.32 19.08 -19.51
N ARG A 230 24.82 19.47 -18.32
CA ARG A 230 23.91 20.60 -18.11
C ARG A 230 24.54 21.76 -17.36
N GLY A 231 25.84 21.70 -17.06
CA GLY A 231 26.54 22.73 -16.27
C GLY A 231 26.00 22.90 -14.85
N ILE A 232 25.45 21.83 -14.26
CA ILE A 232 24.90 21.81 -12.91
C ILE A 232 25.96 21.23 -11.96
N ALA A 233 26.29 21.99 -10.92
CA ALA A 233 27.14 21.58 -9.81
C ALA A 233 26.32 21.15 -8.59
N ASP A 234 26.95 20.44 -7.65
CA ASP A 234 26.32 20.13 -6.37
C ASP A 234 25.94 21.40 -5.61
N GLY A 235 24.74 21.43 -5.04
CA GLY A 235 24.22 22.60 -4.34
C GLY A 235 23.59 23.68 -5.23
N ASP A 236 23.74 23.60 -6.56
CA ASP A 236 23.11 24.57 -7.47
C ASP A 236 21.58 24.55 -7.33
N ARG A 237 20.96 25.72 -7.56
CA ARG A 237 19.51 25.79 -7.74
C ARG A 237 19.15 25.29 -9.14
N ILE A 238 18.13 24.43 -9.21
CA ILE A 238 17.64 23.84 -10.44
C ILE A 238 16.14 24.01 -10.57
N LYS A 239 15.70 24.24 -11.81
CA LYS A 239 14.30 24.25 -12.21
C LYS A 239 13.97 22.94 -12.90
N ILE A 240 12.91 22.29 -12.43
CA ILE A 240 12.42 21.01 -12.95
C ILE A 240 11.02 21.24 -13.46
N SER A 241 10.83 21.10 -14.76
CA SER A 241 9.57 21.47 -15.43
C SER A 241 8.95 20.24 -16.07
N SER A 242 7.67 20.02 -15.79
CA SER A 242 6.80 19.09 -16.52
C SER A 242 5.73 19.87 -17.28
N ARG A 243 4.83 19.18 -17.99
CA ARG A 243 3.66 19.81 -18.60
C ARG A 243 2.70 20.45 -17.59
N LEU A 244 2.79 20.10 -16.30
CA LEU A 244 1.91 20.63 -15.26
C LEU A 244 2.43 21.93 -14.64
N GLY A 245 3.72 22.21 -14.79
CA GLY A 245 4.36 23.37 -14.19
C GLY A 245 5.81 23.12 -13.85
N GLU A 246 6.34 23.95 -12.96
CA GLU A 246 7.75 23.96 -12.59
C GLU A 246 7.90 23.98 -11.07
N ILE A 247 8.92 23.27 -10.59
CA ILE A 247 9.38 23.35 -9.21
C ILE A 247 10.85 23.75 -9.17
N GLU A 248 11.26 24.37 -8.06
CA GLU A 248 12.66 24.73 -7.81
C GLU A 248 13.24 23.87 -6.68
N ALA A 249 14.37 23.24 -6.94
CA ALA A 249 15.07 22.37 -6.00
C ALA A 249 16.55 22.75 -5.90
N THR A 250 17.22 22.22 -4.88
CA THR A 250 18.69 22.18 -4.85
C THR A 250 19.15 20.89 -5.49
N ALA A 251 20.12 20.96 -6.40
CA ALA A 251 20.76 19.79 -6.99
C ALA A 251 21.61 19.08 -5.93
N LYS A 252 21.48 17.75 -5.87
CA LYS A 252 22.43 16.87 -5.23
C LYS A 252 23.08 16.01 -6.30
N VAL A 253 24.31 16.31 -6.64
CA VAL A 253 25.07 15.56 -7.65
C VAL A 253 25.59 14.28 -7.00
N THR A 254 25.14 13.12 -7.48
CA THR A 254 25.42 11.84 -6.82
C THR A 254 25.30 10.64 -7.77
N GLU A 255 26.16 9.65 -7.58
CA GLU A 255 26.13 8.36 -8.29
C GLU A 255 24.98 7.44 -7.85
N ASN A 256 24.20 7.84 -6.84
CA ASN A 256 23.04 7.07 -6.35
C ASN A 256 21.82 7.12 -7.30
N VAL A 257 21.95 7.77 -8.45
CA VAL A 257 20.94 7.86 -9.51
C VAL A 257 21.61 7.67 -10.85
N VAL A 258 20.94 6.97 -11.77
CA VAL A 258 21.46 6.67 -13.11
C VAL A 258 21.38 7.89 -14.03
N PRO A 259 22.21 7.96 -15.09
CA PRO A 259 22.10 9.02 -16.10
C PRO A 259 20.69 9.14 -16.69
N GLY A 260 20.27 10.37 -17.01
CA GLY A 260 18.95 10.67 -17.59
C GLY A 260 17.78 10.68 -16.58
N VAL A 261 18.04 10.49 -15.29
CA VAL A 261 17.03 10.49 -14.23
C VAL A 261 17.28 11.63 -13.24
N ILE A 262 16.20 12.29 -12.80
CA ILE A 262 16.19 13.18 -11.64
C ILE A 262 15.33 12.53 -10.55
N ALA A 263 15.91 12.27 -9.38
CA ALA A 263 15.21 11.58 -8.30
C ALA A 263 14.96 12.54 -7.13
N ILE A 264 13.70 12.67 -6.70
CA ILE A 264 13.32 13.52 -5.55
C ILE A 264 12.61 12.67 -4.52
N SER A 265 12.85 12.91 -3.23
CA SER A 265 12.11 12.17 -2.22
C SER A 265 10.62 12.55 -2.26
N SER A 266 9.76 11.54 -2.07
CA SER A 266 8.32 11.73 -1.81
C SER A 266 8.03 12.31 -0.41
N HIS A 267 9.08 12.59 0.38
CA HIS A 267 9.01 13.23 1.68
C HIS A 267 9.55 14.67 1.61
N GLY A 268 9.13 15.53 2.53
CA GLY A 268 9.37 16.98 2.54
C GLY A 268 8.39 17.74 1.63
N GLY A 269 8.64 19.04 1.39
CA GLY A 269 8.19 19.61 0.11
C GLY A 269 7.58 21.02 0.00
N ARG A 270 7.11 21.78 0.98
CA ARG A 270 6.05 21.57 1.98
C ARG A 270 4.73 22.17 1.42
N TRP A 271 3.59 22.03 2.10
CA TRP A 271 2.51 23.05 2.03
C TRP A 271 1.53 23.08 3.23
N GLU A 272 1.69 22.38 4.34
CA GLU A 272 2.58 22.64 5.49
C GLU A 272 2.09 21.71 6.61
N TYR A 273 2.92 21.35 7.59
CA TYR A 273 2.65 20.18 8.42
C TYR A 273 2.56 20.49 9.92
N GLY A 274 3.66 20.73 10.61
CA GLY A 274 3.71 21.31 11.96
C GLY A 274 5.03 22.06 12.12
N ARG A 275 5.37 22.59 13.29
CA ARG A 275 6.54 23.50 13.43
C ARG A 275 7.86 23.00 12.83
N TYR A 276 8.15 21.70 12.88
CA TYR A 276 9.37 21.13 12.31
C TYR A 276 9.23 20.87 10.81
N ALA A 277 8.02 20.64 10.33
CA ALA A 277 7.77 20.27 8.94
C ALA A 277 7.13 21.35 8.07
N SER A 278 6.68 22.46 8.64
CA SER A 278 6.41 23.73 7.95
C SER A 278 7.51 24.76 8.20
N GLY A 279 8.14 24.75 9.39
CA GLY A 279 9.05 25.81 9.82
C GLY A 279 8.31 27.01 10.40
N ARG A 280 6.98 26.92 10.45
CA ARG A 280 6.07 27.92 10.97
C ARG A 280 5.43 27.40 12.24
N LYS A 281 5.22 28.28 13.22
CA LYS A 281 4.51 27.91 14.46
C LYS A 281 3.14 27.34 14.11
N ALA A 282 2.79 26.20 14.71
CA ALA A 282 1.44 25.64 14.57
C ALA A 282 0.43 26.63 15.20
N PRO A 283 -0.71 26.94 14.55
CA PRO A 283 -1.65 27.97 15.02
C PRO A 283 -2.14 27.77 16.47
N TYR A 284 -2.24 26.51 16.93
CA TYR A 284 -2.66 26.13 18.29
C TYR A 284 -1.57 25.37 19.06
N GLY A 285 -0.29 25.57 18.70
CA GLY A 285 0.81 24.86 19.34
C GLY A 285 0.96 25.25 20.81
N ILE A 286 0.92 24.25 21.71
CA ILE A 286 1.29 24.46 23.12
C ILE A 286 2.78 24.78 23.22
N ASP A 287 3.14 25.90 23.84
CA ASP A 287 4.53 26.42 23.87
C ASP A 287 5.49 25.65 24.79
N ARG A 288 5.06 24.50 25.32
CA ARG A 288 5.91 23.65 26.18
C ARG A 288 7.15 23.11 25.45
N ASP A 289 7.10 22.99 24.12
CA ASP A 289 8.24 22.58 23.30
C ASP A 289 9.08 23.75 22.77
N SER A 290 8.73 25.00 23.09
CA SER A 290 9.51 26.19 22.71
C SER A 290 10.98 26.15 23.19
N PRO A 291 11.31 25.65 24.39
CA PRO A 291 12.71 25.54 24.84
C PRO A 291 13.60 24.69 23.92
N ASN A 292 12.99 23.81 23.12
CA ASN A 292 13.68 22.90 22.21
C ASN A 292 13.89 23.48 20.80
N GLU A 293 13.33 24.66 20.49
CA GLU A 293 13.45 25.30 19.18
C GLU A 293 14.86 25.83 18.92
N GLY A 294 15.55 26.34 19.94
CA GLY A 294 16.93 26.83 19.82
C GLY A 294 17.95 25.75 19.44
N LEU A 295 17.59 24.47 19.57
CA LEU A 295 18.44 23.34 19.19
C LEU A 295 18.34 22.96 17.71
N LYS A 296 17.49 23.65 16.94
CA LYS A 296 17.27 23.37 15.53
C LYS A 296 18.18 24.20 14.65
N TRP A 297 19.22 23.57 14.11
CA TRP A 297 20.23 24.23 13.28
C TRP A 297 19.89 24.24 11.78
N TRP A 298 18.96 23.39 11.33
CA TRP A 298 18.62 23.29 9.91
C TRP A 298 17.52 24.26 9.50
N ALA A 299 17.67 24.88 8.33
CA ALA A 299 16.64 25.67 7.69
C ALA A 299 15.72 24.79 6.83
N HIS A 300 14.49 25.24 6.61
CA HIS A 300 13.52 24.46 5.86
C HIS A 300 13.37 24.95 4.42
N GLY A 301 13.73 24.08 3.49
CA GLY A 301 13.62 24.30 2.05
C GLY A 301 13.71 22.96 1.34
N GLY A 302 12.55 22.36 1.08
CA GLY A 302 12.43 21.14 0.29
C GLY A 302 11.32 21.32 -0.73
N VAL A 303 11.35 20.53 -1.80
CA VAL A 303 10.44 20.65 -2.94
C VAL A 303 9.38 19.56 -2.95
N HIS A 304 8.13 19.88 -3.33
CA HIS A 304 7.04 18.91 -3.39
C HIS A 304 6.95 18.32 -4.79
N ALA A 305 7.65 17.20 -5.03
CA ALA A 305 7.73 16.58 -6.36
C ALA A 305 6.35 16.35 -7.00
N ASN A 306 5.34 15.97 -6.21
CA ASN A 306 4.02 15.65 -6.76
C ASN A 306 3.30 16.84 -7.42
N TRP A 307 3.76 18.08 -7.25
CA TRP A 307 3.18 19.24 -7.95
C TRP A 307 3.40 19.20 -9.45
N ILE A 308 4.42 18.47 -9.90
CA ILE A 308 4.74 18.32 -11.32
C ILE A 308 4.61 16.87 -11.79
N ILE A 309 4.23 15.93 -10.92
CA ILE A 309 3.97 14.54 -11.30
C ILE A 309 2.58 14.44 -11.90
N ASP A 310 2.55 13.86 -13.07
CA ASP A 310 1.34 13.79 -13.86
C ASP A 310 0.33 12.77 -13.30
N ASN A 311 -0.95 13.10 -13.39
CA ASN A 311 -2.05 12.21 -13.01
C ASN A 311 -2.50 11.37 -14.21
N VAL A 312 -1.57 10.57 -14.74
CA VAL A 312 -1.84 9.66 -15.87
C VAL A 312 -1.98 8.24 -15.38
N SER A 313 -3.05 7.58 -15.81
CA SER A 313 -3.26 6.17 -15.52
C SER A 313 -2.36 5.28 -16.37
N GLU A 314 -1.91 4.18 -15.78
CA GLU A 314 -1.38 3.02 -16.48
C GLU A 314 -2.55 2.35 -17.26
N PRO A 315 -2.39 2.06 -18.57
CA PRO A 315 -3.50 1.69 -19.45
C PRO A 315 -4.31 0.44 -19.05
N ILE A 316 -3.73 -0.50 -18.29
CA ILE A 316 -4.36 -1.77 -17.97
C ILE A 316 -5.09 -1.73 -16.63
N SER A 317 -4.41 -1.29 -15.58
CA SER A 317 -4.89 -1.30 -14.19
C SER A 317 -5.61 -0.02 -13.79
N GLY A 318 -5.41 1.08 -14.53
CA GLY A 318 -5.92 2.40 -14.19
C GLY A 318 -5.15 3.12 -13.07
N GLN A 319 -4.13 2.48 -12.47
CA GLN A 319 -3.33 3.07 -11.40
C GLN A 319 -2.49 4.24 -11.92
N GLN A 320 -2.28 5.26 -11.11
CA GLN A 320 -1.44 6.39 -11.50
C GLN A 320 0.04 5.98 -11.66
N ARG A 321 0.69 6.53 -12.68
CA ARG A 321 2.13 6.33 -12.97
C ARG A 321 2.98 7.40 -12.30
N TRP A 322 3.46 7.08 -11.11
CA TRP A 322 4.20 8.00 -10.24
C TRP A 322 5.68 8.18 -10.58
N MET A 323 6.28 7.26 -11.35
CA MET A 323 7.74 7.13 -11.48
C MET A 323 8.27 7.44 -12.88
N ASP A 324 7.39 7.92 -13.76
CA ASP A 324 7.63 7.94 -15.21
C ASP A 324 7.43 9.33 -15.82
N THR A 325 7.26 10.37 -15.00
CA THR A 325 6.99 11.72 -15.49
C THR A 325 8.21 12.24 -16.26
N VAL A 326 8.04 12.60 -17.53
CA VAL A 326 9.07 13.25 -18.32
C VAL A 326 9.18 14.72 -17.93
N VAL A 327 10.41 15.18 -17.69
CA VAL A 327 10.71 16.54 -17.25
C VAL A 327 11.92 17.11 -17.99
N SER A 328 12.01 18.44 -18.01
CA SER A 328 13.25 19.15 -18.32
C SER A 328 13.90 19.66 -17.04
N VAL A 329 15.23 19.67 -17.00
CA VAL A 329 16.01 20.16 -15.85
C VAL A 329 17.04 21.17 -16.33
N ARG A 330 17.06 22.34 -15.71
CA ARG A 330 18.04 23.39 -15.99
C ARG A 330 18.52 24.07 -14.71
N LYS A 331 19.71 24.66 -14.76
CA LYS A 331 20.18 25.56 -13.71
C LYS A 331 19.26 26.78 -13.62
N ALA A 332 18.90 27.17 -12.39
CA ALA A 332 17.96 28.25 -12.11
C ALA A 332 18.60 29.63 -12.28
#